data_AF-A0A931HY65-F1
#
_entry.id   AF-A0A931HY65-F1
#
_cell.length_a   1.000
_cell.length_b   1.000
_cell.length_c   1.000
_cell.angle_alpha   90.00
_cell.angle_beta   90.00
_cell.angle_gamma   90.00
#
_symmetry.space_group_name_H-M   'P 1'
#
loop_
_entity.id
_entity.type
_entity.pdbx_description
1 polymer ?
#
loop_
_entity_poly.entity_id
_entity_poly.type
_entity_poly.pdbx_seq_one_letter_code
_entity_poly.pdbx_strand_id
1 'polypeptide(L)'
;MGRLAGQSALSSAIARTKAWKEASRLKARRDRLAWFYTAPAHLLPASRRRIALLWLIAKEEGGVMRVGYKKQPPVTPTMKDLIRRGDIELKRGLQLPSGWFFQYQTILRLTDQGKALLAGSEVSRADRDYILRCLWSGSLP
;
A
#
# COMPACT_ATOMS: atom_id res chain seq x y z
N MET A 1 42.82 -0.70 -35.49
CA MET A 1 42.50 0.24 -34.38
C MET A 1 40.97 0.33 -34.27
N GLY A 2 40.31 -0.10 -33.19
CA GLY A 2 38.83 0.05 -33.09
C GLY A 2 38.06 -0.70 -32.00
N ARG A 3 38.70 -1.20 -30.93
CA ARG A 3 38.00 -1.95 -29.85
C ARG A 3 38.33 -1.42 -28.45
N LEU A 4 38.07 -0.14 -28.20
CA LEU A 4 38.21 0.45 -26.84
C LEU A 4 36.97 1.23 -26.34
N ALA A 5 36.01 1.57 -27.21
CA ALA A 5 34.82 2.34 -26.80
C ALA A 5 33.72 1.49 -26.11
N GLY A 6 33.67 0.17 -26.34
CA GLY A 6 32.60 -0.69 -25.85
C GLY A 6 32.67 -1.08 -24.36
N GLN A 7 33.88 -1.18 -23.79
CA GLN A 7 34.06 -1.57 -22.38
C GLN A 7 33.70 -0.43 -21.40
N SER A 8 33.87 0.82 -21.84
CA SER A 8 33.49 2.04 -21.10
C SER A 8 31.97 2.19 -20.97
N ALA A 9 31.22 1.90 -22.03
CA ALA A 9 29.75 1.97 -22.02
C ALA A 9 29.10 0.88 -21.13
N LEU A 10 29.67 -0.33 -21.14
CA LEU A 10 29.16 -1.46 -20.38
C LEU A 10 29.47 -1.33 -18.87
N SER A 11 30.68 -0.86 -18.54
CA SER A 11 31.06 -0.55 -17.14
C SER A 11 30.26 0.61 -16.55
N SER A 12 30.00 1.67 -17.33
CA SER A 12 29.14 2.78 -16.90
C SER A 12 27.67 2.39 -16.73
N ALA A 13 27.13 1.48 -17.56
CA ALA A 13 25.79 0.91 -17.38
C ALA A 13 25.67 0.05 -16.11
N ILE A 14 26.71 -0.76 -15.80
CA ILE A 14 26.78 -1.54 -14.56
C ILE A 14 26.88 -0.62 -13.32
N ALA A 15 27.66 0.46 -13.40
CA ALA A 15 27.77 1.44 -12.32
C ALA A 15 26.42 2.15 -12.06
N ARG A 16 25.70 2.56 -13.12
CA ARG A 16 24.37 3.17 -13.01
C ARG A 16 23.34 2.23 -12.38
N THR A 17 23.35 0.95 -12.76
CA THR A 17 22.43 -0.04 -12.19
C THR A 17 22.74 -0.38 -10.74
N LYS A 18 24.03 -0.44 -10.34
CA LYS A 18 24.43 -0.57 -8.93
C LYS A 18 23.99 0.63 -8.10
N ALA A 19 24.27 1.84 -8.57
CA ALA A 19 23.86 3.09 -7.90
C ALA A 19 22.34 3.19 -7.74
N TRP A 20 21.57 2.79 -8.76
CA TRP A 20 20.10 2.75 -8.69
C TRP A 20 19.59 1.73 -7.67
N LYS A 21 20.20 0.54 -7.60
CA LYS A 21 19.85 -0.49 -6.60
C LYS A 21 20.18 -0.03 -5.18
N GLU A 22 21.32 0.62 -4.98
CA GLU A 22 21.69 1.20 -3.68
C GLU A 22 20.76 2.33 -3.27
N ALA A 23 20.46 3.26 -4.17
CA ALA A 23 19.48 4.33 -3.92
C ALA A 23 18.10 3.76 -3.56
N SER A 24 17.66 2.70 -4.26
CA SER A 24 16.38 2.03 -3.96
C SER A 24 16.39 1.33 -2.61
N ARG A 25 17.51 0.68 -2.22
CA ARG A 25 17.68 0.08 -0.90
C ARG A 25 17.71 1.14 0.21
N LEU A 26 18.41 2.26 -0.02
CA LEU A 26 18.48 3.36 0.94
C LEU A 26 17.10 4.01 1.14
N LYS A 27 16.36 4.20 0.04
CA LYS A 27 14.97 4.68 0.08
C LYS A 27 14.08 3.70 0.85
N ALA A 28 14.12 2.41 0.53
CA ALA A 28 13.37 1.38 1.27
C ALA A 28 13.74 1.33 2.77
N ARG A 29 14.99 1.62 3.12
CA ARG A 29 15.46 1.68 4.51
C ARG A 29 14.99 2.96 5.21
N ARG A 30 15.00 4.11 4.53
CA ARG A 30 14.41 5.38 5.03
C ARG A 30 12.90 5.27 5.20
N ASP A 31 12.21 4.66 4.25
CA ASP A 31 10.76 4.41 4.32
C ASP A 31 10.44 3.46 5.48
N ARG A 32 11.25 2.42 5.71
CA ARG A 32 11.16 1.56 6.91
C ARG A 32 11.42 2.32 8.21
N LEU A 33 12.37 3.25 8.24
CA LEU A 33 12.67 4.00 9.46
C LEU A 33 11.59 5.05 9.73
N ALA A 34 11.10 5.74 8.70
CA ALA A 34 9.95 6.63 8.81
C ALA A 34 8.73 5.88 9.38
N TRP A 35 8.51 4.64 8.96
CA TRP A 35 7.45 3.76 9.50
C TRP A 35 7.53 3.55 11.03
N PHE A 36 8.74 3.46 11.61
CA PHE A 36 8.92 3.27 13.06
C PHE A 36 8.59 4.53 13.89
N TYR A 37 8.77 5.73 13.34
CA TYR A 37 8.60 6.99 14.09
C TYR A 37 7.20 7.60 14.00
N THR A 38 6.31 7.10 13.14
CA THR A 38 4.91 7.58 12.99
C THR A 38 3.87 6.63 13.56
N ALA A 39 4.28 5.56 14.26
CA ALA A 39 3.34 4.65 14.89
C ALA A 39 2.74 5.33 16.15
N PRO A 40 1.41 5.45 16.27
CA PRO A 40 0.78 5.98 17.48
C PRO A 40 1.15 5.15 18.72
N ALA A 41 1.32 5.82 19.86
CA ALA A 41 1.85 5.28 21.13
C ALA A 41 1.12 4.04 21.67
N HIS A 42 -0.12 3.78 21.22
CA HIS A 42 -0.84 2.54 21.50
C HIS A 42 -1.12 1.79 20.19
N LEU A 43 -0.31 0.76 19.91
CA LEU A 43 -0.55 -0.13 18.78
C LEU A 43 -1.86 -0.89 19.00
N LEU A 44 -2.82 -0.62 18.12
CA LEU A 44 -4.11 -1.30 18.13
C LEU A 44 -3.89 -2.82 17.92
N PRO A 45 -4.59 -3.72 18.65
CA PRO A 45 -4.47 -5.16 18.45
C PRO A 45 -4.71 -5.56 16.99
N ALA A 46 -3.98 -6.56 16.50
CA ALA A 46 -4.02 -6.95 15.09
C ALA A 46 -5.44 -7.32 14.60
N SER A 47 -6.24 -7.98 15.44
CA SER A 47 -7.65 -8.29 15.16
C SER A 47 -8.50 -7.03 14.94
N ARG A 48 -8.38 -6.06 15.85
CA ARG A 48 -9.10 -4.78 15.74
C ARG A 48 -8.63 -3.96 14.54
N ARG A 49 -7.32 -3.98 14.21
CA ARG A 49 -6.79 -3.30 13.02
C ARG A 49 -7.38 -3.84 11.74
N ARG A 50 -7.50 -5.17 11.65
CA ARG A 50 -8.10 -5.86 10.51
C ARG A 50 -9.55 -5.44 10.33
N ILE A 51 -10.35 -5.53 11.39
CA ILE A 51 -11.76 -5.11 11.37
C ILE A 51 -11.90 -3.62 11.01
N ALA A 52 -11.08 -2.75 11.60
CA ALA A 52 -11.10 -1.31 11.31
C ALA A 52 -10.72 -1.00 9.85
N LEU A 53 -9.77 -1.75 9.28
CA LEU A 53 -9.41 -1.63 7.86
C LEU A 53 -10.52 -2.14 6.94
N LEU A 54 -11.18 -3.24 7.27
CA LEU A 54 -12.35 -3.73 6.51
C LEU A 54 -13.49 -2.71 6.54
N TRP A 55 -13.77 -2.11 7.71
CA TRP A 55 -14.73 -1.03 7.86
C TRP A 55 -14.40 0.17 6.97
N LEU A 56 -13.13 0.57 6.92
CA LEU A 56 -12.71 1.70 6.11
C LEU A 56 -12.90 1.41 4.62
N ILE A 57 -12.49 0.22 4.15
CA ILE A 57 -12.71 -0.18 2.75
C ILE A 57 -14.21 -0.22 2.40
N ALA A 58 -15.06 -0.66 3.34
CA ALA A 58 -16.52 -0.67 3.15
C ALA A 58 -17.12 0.73 3.00
N LYS A 59 -16.50 1.73 3.66
CA LYS A 59 -16.98 3.12 3.69
C LYS A 59 -16.55 3.94 2.47
N GLU A 60 -15.53 3.50 1.76
CA GLU A 60 -15.09 4.13 0.52
C GLU A 60 -16.17 4.04 -0.57
N GLU A 61 -16.15 5.01 -1.49
CA GLU A 61 -17.13 5.13 -2.55
C GLU A 61 -17.19 3.84 -3.40
N GLY A 62 -18.38 3.25 -3.51
CA GLY A 62 -18.58 1.98 -4.20
C GLY A 62 -18.03 0.73 -3.48
N GLY A 63 -17.62 0.85 -2.21
CA GLY A 63 -17.06 -0.26 -1.42
C GLY A 63 -15.66 -0.70 -1.91
N VAL A 64 -14.94 0.23 -2.55
CA VAL A 64 -13.66 0.00 -3.20
C VAL A 64 -12.66 1.07 -2.78
N MET A 65 -11.53 0.65 -2.21
CA MET A 65 -10.47 1.57 -1.79
C MET A 65 -9.32 1.57 -2.79
N ARG A 66 -8.92 2.75 -3.27
CA ARG A 66 -7.79 2.91 -4.19
C ARG A 66 -6.47 2.94 -3.42
N VAL A 67 -5.43 2.28 -3.95
CA VAL A 67 -4.13 2.16 -3.29
C VAL A 67 -2.96 2.27 -4.27
N GLY A 68 -1.82 2.72 -3.76
CA GLY A 68 -0.53 2.62 -4.46
C GLY A 68 -0.27 3.63 -5.57
N TYR A 69 -1.15 4.61 -5.80
CA TYR A 69 -0.92 5.73 -6.72
C TYR A 69 -0.90 7.08 -5.98
N LYS A 70 -0.41 8.15 -6.63
CA LYS A 70 -0.20 9.49 -6.04
C LYS A 70 -1.40 9.95 -5.19
N LYS A 71 -1.14 10.39 -3.95
CA LYS A 71 -2.17 10.77 -2.95
C LYS A 71 -3.16 9.64 -2.61
N GLN A 72 -2.76 8.38 -2.72
CA GLN A 72 -3.49 7.22 -2.23
C GLN A 72 -2.62 6.48 -1.22
N PRO A 73 -3.23 5.77 -0.25
CA PRO A 73 -2.45 5.04 0.73
C PRO A 73 -1.64 3.91 0.08
N PRO A 74 -0.44 3.60 0.62
CA PRO A 74 0.36 2.48 0.15
C PRO A 74 -0.29 1.14 0.52
N VAL A 75 0.16 0.06 -0.13
CA VAL A 75 -0.23 -1.30 0.27
C VAL A 75 0.54 -1.70 1.53
N THR A 76 -0.15 -1.72 2.67
CA THR A 76 0.43 -1.98 4.00
C THR A 76 0.53 -3.48 4.30
N PRO A 77 1.33 -3.94 5.28
CA PRO A 77 1.41 -5.35 5.62
C PRO A 77 0.06 -5.92 6.12
N THR A 78 -0.70 -5.18 6.93
CA THR A 78 -2.07 -5.56 7.33
C THR A 78 -2.97 -5.81 6.10
N MET A 79 -2.88 -5.02 5.02
CA MET A 79 -3.62 -5.29 3.78
C MET A 79 -3.19 -6.60 3.12
N LYS A 80 -1.87 -6.83 3.03
CA LYS A 80 -1.34 -8.08 2.45
C LYS A 80 -1.82 -9.30 3.21
N ASP A 81 -1.91 -9.21 4.53
CA ASP A 81 -2.46 -10.27 5.37
C ASP A 81 -3.94 -10.50 5.09
N LEU A 82 -4.76 -9.46 4.98
CA LEU A 82 -6.17 -9.60 4.60
C LEU A 82 -6.35 -10.20 3.20
N ILE A 83 -5.47 -9.87 2.25
CA ILE A 83 -5.46 -10.47 0.91
C ILE A 83 -5.16 -11.97 0.99
N ARG A 84 -4.12 -12.36 1.74
CA ARG A 84 -3.75 -13.77 1.92
C ARG A 84 -4.86 -14.59 2.59
N ARG A 85 -5.63 -13.97 3.47
CA ARG A 85 -6.76 -14.61 4.18
C ARG A 85 -8.05 -14.67 3.34
N GLY A 86 -8.06 -14.03 2.18
CA GLY A 86 -9.26 -13.94 1.34
C GLY A 86 -10.33 -12.98 1.86
N ASP A 87 -10.00 -12.12 2.83
CA ASP A 87 -10.95 -11.14 3.38
C ASP A 87 -11.13 -9.94 2.43
N ILE A 88 -10.08 -9.60 1.66
CA ILE A 88 -10.11 -8.56 0.62
C ILE A 88 -9.41 -9.05 -0.64
N GLU A 89 -9.84 -8.54 -1.79
CA GLU A 89 -9.21 -8.81 -3.08
C GLU A 89 -8.51 -7.55 -3.63
N LEU A 90 -7.33 -7.75 -4.21
CA LEU A 90 -6.60 -6.71 -4.93
C LEU A 90 -6.88 -6.85 -6.42
N LYS A 91 -7.49 -5.84 -7.03
CA LYS A 91 -7.81 -5.81 -8.47
C LYS A 91 -7.19 -4.60 -9.14
N ARG A 92 -6.99 -4.69 -10.45
CA ARG A 92 -6.72 -3.52 -11.28
C ARG A 92 -8.05 -3.01 -11.82
N GLY A 93 -8.49 -1.86 -11.33
CA GLY A 93 -9.67 -1.18 -11.81
C GLY A 93 -9.30 -0.21 -12.93
N LEU A 94 -10.03 -0.25 -14.04
CA LEU A 94 -9.98 0.83 -15.02
C LEU A 94 -10.84 1.97 -14.47
N GLN A 95 -10.22 3.11 -14.18
CA GLN A 95 -10.98 4.30 -13.85
C GLN A 95 -11.01 5.22 -15.07
N LEU A 96 -12.21 5.56 -15.52
CA LEU A 96 -12.45 6.67 -16.45
C LEU A 96 -12.23 7.97 -15.65
N PRO A 97 -11.18 8.75 -15.90
CA PRO A 97 -11.19 10.11 -15.40
C PRO A 97 -12.18 10.93 -16.25
N SER A 98 -12.55 12.10 -15.75
CA SER A 98 -13.24 13.14 -16.52
C SER A 98 -12.30 13.75 -17.59
N GLY A 99 -11.78 12.92 -18.51
CA GLY A 99 -10.80 13.26 -19.54
C GLY A 99 -10.31 12.07 -20.39
N TRP A 100 -9.50 12.34 -21.42
CA TRP A 100 -9.13 11.44 -22.53
C TRP A 100 -8.04 10.38 -22.24
N PHE A 101 -7.69 10.12 -20.98
CA PHE A 101 -6.62 9.16 -20.65
C PHE A 101 -7.09 8.11 -19.64
N PHE A 102 -7.18 6.86 -20.07
CA PHE A 102 -7.45 5.73 -19.18
C PHE A 102 -6.28 5.51 -18.23
N GLN A 103 -6.56 5.46 -16.92
CA GLN A 103 -5.56 5.06 -15.92
C GLN A 103 -6.02 3.81 -15.20
N TYR A 104 -5.20 2.76 -15.29
CA TYR A 104 -5.34 1.58 -14.44
C TYR A 104 -4.92 1.94 -13.03
N GLN A 105 -5.84 1.78 -12.08
CA GLN A 105 -5.57 1.96 -10.67
C GLN A 105 -5.62 0.63 -9.94
N THR A 106 -4.83 0.51 -8.88
CA THR A 106 -4.91 -0.66 -8.01
C THR A 106 -5.97 -0.39 -6.95
N ILE A 107 -6.91 -1.31 -6.84
CA ILE A 107 -8.07 -1.17 -5.96
C ILE A 107 -8.18 -2.38 -5.03
N LEU A 108 -8.67 -2.14 -3.82
CA LEU A 108 -9.04 -3.15 -2.83
C LEU A 108 -10.55 -3.21 -2.74
N ARG A 109 -11.09 -4.43 -2.76
CA ARG A 109 -12.52 -4.68 -2.58
C ARG A 109 -12.73 -5.75 -1.51
N LEU A 110 -13.80 -5.61 -0.73
CA LEU A 110 -14.21 -6.65 0.23
C LEU A 110 -14.75 -7.88 -0.51
N THR A 111 -14.28 -9.05 -0.10
CA THR A 111 -14.92 -10.32 -0.48
C THR A 111 -16.15 -10.55 0.40
N ASP A 112 -16.96 -11.56 0.10
CA ASP A 112 -18.12 -11.89 0.95
C ASP A 112 -17.70 -12.38 2.34
N GLN A 113 -16.53 -13.03 2.44
CA GLN A 113 -15.90 -13.36 3.72
C GLN A 113 -15.54 -12.10 4.51
N GLY A 114 -14.91 -11.11 3.87
CA GLY A 114 -14.57 -9.83 4.52
C GLY A 114 -15.80 -9.06 4.99
N LYS A 115 -16.88 -9.09 4.20
CA LYS A 115 -18.17 -8.50 4.60
C LYS A 115 -18.79 -9.23 5.79
N ALA A 116 -18.77 -10.56 5.81
CA ALA A 116 -19.30 -11.35 6.92
C ALA A 116 -18.55 -11.07 8.23
N LEU A 117 -17.20 -10.98 8.17
CA LEU A 117 -16.38 -10.60 9.31
C LEU A 117 -16.71 -9.21 9.85
N LEU A 118 -16.93 -8.25 8.93
CA LEU A 118 -17.31 -6.89 9.32
C LEU A 118 -18.72 -6.83 9.91
N ALA A 119 -19.68 -7.57 9.36
CA ALA A 119 -21.07 -7.57 9.84
C ALA A 119 -21.21 -8.06 11.28
N GLY A 120 -20.35 -8.98 11.72
CA GLY A 120 -20.33 -9.49 13.10
C GLY A 120 -19.50 -8.65 14.09
N SER A 121 -18.95 -7.51 13.68
CA SER A 121 -17.97 -6.77 14.47
C SER A 121 -18.32 -5.29 14.61
N GLU A 122 -18.31 -4.77 15.82
CA GLU A 122 -18.37 -3.32 16.05
C GLU A 122 -16.99 -2.68 15.95
N VAL A 123 -16.92 -1.57 15.21
CA VAL A 123 -15.69 -0.76 15.09
C VAL A 123 -15.85 0.50 15.92
N SER A 124 -15.13 0.58 17.04
CA SER A 124 -15.18 1.74 17.93
C SER A 124 -14.63 3.00 17.27
N ARG A 125 -15.01 4.19 17.76
CA ARG A 125 -14.50 5.47 17.23
C ARG A 125 -12.98 5.56 17.31
N ALA A 126 -12.38 5.08 18.39
CA ALA A 126 -10.92 5.06 18.56
C ALA A 126 -10.21 4.21 17.50
N ASP A 127 -10.79 3.06 17.12
CA ASP A 127 -10.23 2.20 16.06
C ASP A 127 -10.28 2.88 14.69
N ARG A 128 -11.38 3.61 14.41
CA ARG A 128 -11.56 4.38 13.17
C ARG A 128 -10.53 5.50 13.05
N ASP A 129 -10.35 6.27 14.11
CA ASP A 129 -9.40 7.38 14.13
C ASP A 129 -7.96 6.86 14.00
N TYR A 130 -7.65 5.73 14.65
CA TYR A 130 -6.37 5.05 14.52
C TYR A 130 -6.09 4.63 13.07
N ILE A 131 -7.02 3.91 12.42
CA ILE A 131 -6.79 3.36 11.08
C ILE A 131 -6.64 4.48 10.04
N LEU A 132 -7.44 5.54 10.15
CA LEU A 132 -7.31 6.72 9.29
C LEU A 132 -5.93 7.38 9.44
N ARG A 133 -5.44 7.58 10.66
CA ARG A 133 -4.11 8.20 10.86
C ARG A 133 -2.97 7.33 10.33
N CYS A 134 -3.04 6.01 10.56
CA CYS A 134 -1.94 5.10 10.21
C CYS A 134 -1.91 4.72 8.73
N LEU A 135 -3.08 4.67 8.07
CA LEU A 135 -3.17 4.23 6.69
C LEU A 135 -2.48 5.22 5.74
N TRP A 136 -2.77 6.51 5.89
CA TRP A 136 -2.28 7.56 5.01
C TRP A 136 -0.81 7.91 5.22
N SER A 137 -0.31 7.71 6.44
CA SER A 137 1.12 7.83 6.76
C SER A 137 1.92 6.59 6.37
N GLY A 138 1.25 5.51 5.93
CA GLY A 138 1.87 4.22 5.65
C GLY A 138 2.37 3.49 6.90
N SER A 139 2.05 3.98 8.11
CA SER A 139 2.47 3.43 9.41
C SER A 139 1.64 2.26 9.90
N LEU A 140 0.60 1.84 9.14
CA LEU A 140 -0.18 0.68 9.50
C LEU A 140 0.71 -0.59 9.45
N PRO A 141 0.83 -1.35 10.56
CA PRO A 141 1.82 -2.41 10.62
C PRO A 141 1.52 -3.65 9.78
#